data_AF-A0A9W7DR37-F1
#
_entry.id   AF-A0A9W7DR37-F1
#
_cell.length_a   1.000
_cell.length_b   1.000
_cell.length_c   1.000
_cell.angle_alpha   90.00
_cell.angle_beta   90.00
_cell.angle_gamma   90.00
#
_symmetry.space_group_name_H-M   'P 1'
#
loop_
_entity.id
_entity.type
_entity.pdbx_description
1 polymer ?
#
loop_
_entity_poly.entity_id
_entity_poly.type
_entity_poly.pdbx_seq_one_letter_code
_entity_poly.pdbx_strand_id
1 'polypeptide(L)'
;MALEPPDVKNICVWAFKFVVAHTYYYFNSPRGILPGERLWTALLAAELFEGMLTGLWAWMGHKFLSDHVARSIGWPTGHRFQNEIAWMNAGLAVVMAHGFFVGMLSGPEIRWDAVLAAVLTHGTTYLGCAETHFISIHEDNNWCTSNAGFMLLMVDDIGSVLLKSTLLLLASGYGAQLDALQLNATVAVLAAAVWFTFRYFTEVWPHREKVHVSEPWKGD
;
A
#
# COMPACT_ATOMS: atom_id res chain seq x y z
N MET A 1 -11.58 -27.29 -7.34
CA MET A 1 -11.33 -26.50 -6.13
C MET A 1 -12.25 -25.29 -6.21
N ALA A 2 -13.11 -25.06 -5.22
CA ALA A 2 -13.96 -23.85 -5.21
C ALA A 2 -13.08 -22.65 -4.84
N LEU A 3 -13.35 -21.47 -5.40
CA LEU A 3 -12.68 -20.23 -5.01
C LEU A 3 -13.22 -19.77 -3.66
N GLU A 4 -12.35 -19.47 -2.71
CA GLU A 4 -12.75 -18.88 -1.43
C GLU A 4 -12.99 -17.37 -1.61
N PRO A 5 -13.78 -16.72 -0.74
CA PRO A 5 -14.05 -15.28 -0.83
C PRO A 5 -12.79 -14.38 -0.94
N PRO A 6 -11.67 -14.65 -0.23
CA PRO A 6 -10.43 -13.91 -0.41
C PRO A 6 -9.81 -14.07 -1.81
N ASP A 7 -9.93 -15.25 -2.42
CA ASP A 7 -9.42 -15.50 -3.77
C ASP A 7 -10.21 -14.68 -4.78
N VAL A 8 -11.54 -14.64 -4.65
CA VAL A 8 -12.42 -13.83 -5.50
C VAL A 8 -12.07 -12.35 -5.36
N LYS A 9 -11.90 -11.85 -4.13
CA LYS A 9 -11.46 -10.46 -3.88
C LYS A 9 -10.15 -10.17 -4.63
N ASN A 10 -9.14 -11.00 -4.45
CA ASN A 10 -7.82 -10.78 -5.04
C ASN A 10 -7.89 -10.80 -6.58
N ILE A 11 -8.60 -11.77 -7.15
CA ILE A 11 -8.82 -11.84 -8.61
C ILE A 11 -9.50 -10.57 -9.12
N CYS A 12 -10.57 -10.12 -8.45
CA CYS A 12 -11.27 -8.90 -8.83
C CYS A 12 -10.36 -7.67 -8.74
N VAL A 13 -9.61 -7.50 -7.64
CA VAL A 13 -8.68 -6.37 -7.47
C VAL A 13 -7.64 -6.37 -8.59
N TRP A 14 -6.99 -7.50 -8.86
CA TRP A 14 -6.01 -7.58 -9.95
C TRP A 14 -6.64 -7.34 -11.32
N ALA A 15 -7.81 -7.89 -11.60
CA ALA A 15 -8.53 -7.65 -12.85
C ALA A 15 -8.85 -6.15 -13.03
N PHE A 16 -9.35 -5.48 -11.98
CA PHE A 16 -9.60 -4.04 -12.02
C PHE A 16 -8.31 -3.24 -12.24
N LYS A 17 -7.20 -3.60 -11.58
CA LYS A 17 -5.89 -2.96 -11.82
C LYS A 17 -5.48 -3.07 -13.28
N PHE A 18 -5.58 -4.25 -13.88
CA PHE A 18 -5.24 -4.44 -15.28
C PHE A 18 -6.18 -3.68 -16.22
N VAL A 19 -7.47 -3.62 -15.93
CA VAL A 19 -8.43 -2.82 -16.70
C VAL A 19 -8.10 -1.33 -16.62
N VAL A 20 -7.80 -0.81 -15.42
CA VAL A 20 -7.42 0.60 -15.23
C VAL A 20 -6.11 0.90 -15.96
N ALA A 21 -5.08 0.06 -15.79
CA ALA A 21 -3.80 0.22 -16.50
C ALA A 21 -4.00 0.20 -18.02
N HIS A 22 -4.73 -0.78 -18.53
CA HIS A 22 -5.03 -0.89 -19.96
C HIS A 22 -5.77 0.35 -20.47
N THR A 23 -6.84 0.74 -19.78
CA THR A 23 -7.65 1.91 -20.16
C THR A 23 -6.82 3.19 -20.14
N TYR A 24 -6.00 3.37 -19.11
CA TYR A 24 -5.12 4.52 -19.01
C TYR A 24 -4.09 4.55 -20.15
N TYR A 25 -3.45 3.41 -20.43
CA TYR A 25 -2.44 3.27 -21.48
C TYR A 25 -2.97 3.69 -22.86
N TYR A 26 -4.15 3.19 -23.24
CA TYR A 26 -4.71 3.40 -24.57
C TYR A 26 -5.47 4.72 -24.73
N PHE A 27 -6.18 5.17 -23.71
CA PHE A 27 -7.12 6.29 -23.83
C PHE A 27 -6.67 7.57 -23.15
N ASN A 28 -5.73 7.48 -22.19
CA ASN A 28 -5.31 8.61 -21.36
C ASN A 28 -3.81 8.85 -21.43
N SER A 29 -3.13 8.49 -22.53
CA SER A 29 -1.71 8.84 -22.74
C SER A 29 -1.56 10.37 -22.70
N PRO A 30 -0.99 10.95 -21.63
CA PRO A 30 -0.86 12.39 -21.48
C PRO A 30 0.14 12.94 -22.49
N ARG A 31 -0.01 14.21 -22.86
CA ARG A 31 0.96 14.87 -23.74
C ARG A 31 2.27 15.04 -22.98
N GLY A 32 3.39 14.84 -23.65
CA GLY A 32 4.72 15.00 -23.05
C GLY A 32 5.32 13.74 -22.39
N ILE A 33 4.59 12.63 -22.32
CA ILE A 33 5.14 11.35 -21.84
C ILE A 33 5.86 10.60 -22.97
N LEU A 34 7.10 10.16 -22.70
CA LEU A 34 7.87 9.38 -23.66
C LEU A 34 7.23 7.99 -23.86
N PRO A 35 7.32 7.38 -25.06
CA PRO A 35 6.73 6.06 -25.30
C PRO A 35 7.14 4.98 -24.28
N GLY A 36 8.37 5.05 -23.76
CA GLY A 36 8.89 4.13 -22.73
C GLY A 36 8.30 4.34 -21.32
N GLU A 37 7.75 5.51 -21.03
CA GLU A 37 7.18 5.89 -19.71
C GLU A 37 5.69 5.55 -19.59
N ARG A 38 5.02 5.32 -20.73
CA ARG A 38 3.56 5.10 -20.78
C ARG A 38 3.11 3.87 -19.99
N LEU A 39 3.86 2.77 -20.07
CA LEU A 39 3.54 1.55 -19.33
C LEU A 39 3.62 1.80 -17.82
N TRP A 40 4.71 2.41 -17.36
CA TRP A 40 4.92 2.70 -15.93
C TRP A 40 3.88 3.66 -15.39
N THR A 41 3.52 4.68 -16.19
CA THR A 41 2.46 5.63 -15.85
C THR A 41 1.10 4.94 -15.71
N ALA A 42 0.76 4.05 -16.64
CA ALA A 42 -0.48 3.28 -16.59
C ALA A 42 -0.54 2.34 -15.37
N LEU A 43 0.57 1.68 -15.04
CA LEU A 43 0.67 0.85 -13.84
C LEU A 43 0.57 1.68 -12.57
N LEU A 44 1.21 2.86 -12.51
CA LEU A 44 1.10 3.77 -11.38
C LEU A 44 -0.34 4.26 -11.20
N ALA A 45 -1.04 4.59 -12.28
CA ALA A 45 -2.45 4.97 -12.23
C ALA A 45 -3.32 3.83 -11.65
N ALA A 46 -3.06 2.58 -12.04
CA ALA A 46 -3.73 1.41 -11.46
C ALA A 46 -3.41 1.23 -9.97
N GLU A 47 -2.18 1.48 -9.53
CA GLU A 47 -1.80 1.44 -8.11
C GLU A 47 -2.47 2.53 -7.27
N LEU A 48 -2.62 3.75 -7.80
CA LEU A 48 -3.32 4.83 -7.10
C LEU A 48 -4.81 4.52 -6.95
N PHE A 49 -5.42 4.00 -8.03
CA PHE A 49 -6.82 3.58 -7.98
C PHE A 49 -7.04 2.43 -7.01
N GLU A 50 -6.14 1.45 -7.00
CA GLU A 50 -6.18 0.35 -6.03
C GLU A 50 -6.01 0.85 -4.59
N GLY A 51 -5.05 1.75 -4.35
CA GLY A 51 -4.82 2.36 -3.04
C GLY A 51 -6.05 3.11 -2.50
N MET A 52 -6.83 3.72 -3.39
CA MET A 52 -8.13 4.31 -3.02
C MET A 52 -9.11 3.24 -2.53
N LEU A 53 -9.25 2.13 -3.26
CA LEU A 53 -10.18 1.06 -2.90
C LEU A 53 -9.75 0.29 -1.64
N THR A 54 -8.45 0.03 -1.48
CA THR A 54 -7.93 -0.64 -0.29
C THR A 54 -8.01 0.23 0.95
N GLY A 55 -7.72 1.53 0.84
CA GLY A 55 -7.96 2.48 1.94
C GLY A 55 -9.42 2.50 2.40
N LEU A 56 -10.38 2.49 1.46
CA LEU A 56 -11.80 2.39 1.80
C LEU A 56 -12.14 1.05 2.47
N TRP A 57 -11.59 -0.05 1.96
CA TRP A 57 -11.78 -1.38 2.53
C TRP A 57 -11.24 -1.48 3.96
N ALA A 58 -10.02 -0.99 4.19
CA ALA A 58 -9.39 -0.96 5.50
C ALA A 58 -10.17 -0.05 6.47
N TRP A 59 -10.62 1.13 6.02
CA TRP A 59 -11.51 1.98 6.82
C TRP A 59 -12.77 1.23 7.25
N MET A 60 -13.47 0.55 6.34
CA MET A 60 -14.66 -0.23 6.69
C MET A 60 -14.35 -1.34 7.70
N GLY A 61 -13.24 -2.06 7.52
CA GLY A 61 -12.80 -3.12 8.43
C GLY A 61 -12.53 -2.58 9.83
N HIS A 62 -11.68 -1.57 9.95
CA HIS A 62 -11.33 -0.96 11.23
C HIS A 62 -12.49 -0.21 11.90
N LYS A 63 -13.44 0.31 11.12
CA LYS A 63 -14.60 1.06 11.66
C LYS A 63 -15.75 0.17 12.12
N PHE A 64 -16.11 -0.83 11.32
CA PHE A 64 -17.32 -1.63 11.52
C PHE A 64 -17.03 -3.06 11.99
N LEU A 65 -15.82 -3.56 11.77
CA LEU A 65 -15.36 -4.91 12.12
C LEU A 65 -14.10 -4.85 12.99
N SER A 66 -13.96 -3.81 13.82
CA SER A 66 -12.75 -3.50 14.58
C SER A 66 -12.19 -4.68 15.38
N ASP A 67 -13.06 -5.42 16.07
CA ASP A 67 -12.64 -6.55 16.90
C ASP A 67 -12.19 -7.75 16.06
N HIS A 68 -12.79 -7.94 14.88
CA HIS A 68 -12.36 -8.97 13.95
C HIS A 68 -10.97 -8.66 13.40
N VAL A 69 -10.75 -7.42 12.98
CA VAL A 69 -9.45 -6.96 12.48
C VAL A 69 -8.39 -7.00 13.60
N ALA A 70 -8.71 -6.51 14.80
CA ALA A 70 -7.79 -6.57 15.94
C ALA A 70 -7.36 -8.01 16.25
N ARG A 71 -8.30 -8.97 16.28
CA ARG A 71 -7.97 -10.38 16.47
C ARG A 71 -7.07 -10.93 15.37
N SER A 72 -7.31 -10.59 14.10
CA SER A 72 -6.53 -11.14 12.99
C SER A 72 -5.06 -10.68 13.00
N ILE A 73 -4.79 -9.49 13.53
CA ILE A 73 -3.44 -8.94 13.73
C ILE A 73 -2.86 -9.26 15.13
N GLY A 74 -3.61 -9.93 16.01
CA GLY A 74 -3.15 -10.27 17.36
C GLY A 74 -3.17 -9.12 18.37
N TRP A 75 -4.00 -8.11 18.14
CA TRP A 75 -4.12 -6.92 18.99
C TRP A 75 -5.38 -6.98 19.89
N PRO A 76 -5.38 -6.24 21.02
CA PRO A 76 -6.54 -6.19 21.92
C PRO A 76 -7.82 -5.67 21.23
N THR A 77 -8.94 -6.36 21.46
CA THR A 77 -10.27 -5.94 20.99
C THR A 77 -10.86 -4.83 21.84
N GLY A 78 -11.86 -4.10 21.34
CA GLY A 78 -12.50 -3.00 22.07
C GLY A 78 -11.64 -1.75 22.27
N HIS A 79 -10.41 -1.74 21.75
CA HIS A 79 -9.49 -0.62 21.89
C HIS A 79 -9.80 0.51 20.89
N ARG A 80 -9.81 1.77 21.38
CA ARG A 80 -10.17 2.95 20.57
C ARG A 80 -9.24 3.22 19.40
N PHE A 81 -8.01 2.70 19.47
CA PHE A 81 -7.02 2.80 18.39
C PHE A 81 -7.53 2.28 17.05
N GLN A 82 -8.39 1.26 17.04
CA GLN A 82 -8.98 0.76 15.78
C GLN A 82 -9.75 1.86 15.04
N ASN A 83 -10.44 2.76 15.76
CA ASN A 83 -11.13 3.89 15.14
C ASN A 83 -10.15 4.96 14.60
N GLU A 84 -8.98 5.13 15.22
CA GLU A 84 -7.93 6.01 14.70
C GLU A 84 -7.34 5.45 13.40
N ILE A 85 -7.00 4.15 13.38
CA ILE A 85 -6.56 3.45 12.16
C ILE A 85 -7.62 3.53 11.05
N ALA A 86 -8.91 3.44 11.41
CA ALA A 86 -9.98 3.59 10.44
C ALA A 86 -9.89 4.96 9.73
N TRP A 87 -9.82 6.05 10.49
CA TRP A 87 -9.76 7.40 9.91
C TRP A 87 -8.44 7.70 9.19
N MET A 88 -7.33 7.13 9.65
CA MET A 88 -6.08 7.13 8.91
C MET A 88 -6.27 6.51 7.52
N ASN A 89 -6.89 5.33 7.43
CA ASN A 89 -7.17 4.66 6.16
C ASN A 89 -8.18 5.40 5.28
N ALA A 90 -9.17 6.07 5.86
CA ALA A 90 -10.06 6.96 5.11
C ALA A 90 -9.28 8.14 4.49
N GLY A 91 -8.35 8.74 5.24
CA GLY A 91 -7.45 9.77 4.73
C GLY A 91 -6.56 9.26 3.59
N LEU A 92 -6.01 8.05 3.73
CA LEU A 92 -5.24 7.39 2.67
C LEU A 92 -6.09 7.17 1.41
N ALA A 93 -7.35 6.74 1.56
CA ALA A 93 -8.25 6.59 0.41
C ALA A 93 -8.46 7.92 -0.33
N VAL A 94 -8.64 9.02 0.42
CA VAL A 94 -8.85 10.36 -0.15
C VAL A 94 -7.59 10.87 -0.87
N VAL A 95 -6.41 10.72 -0.28
CA VAL A 95 -5.17 11.19 -0.93
C VAL A 95 -4.84 10.37 -2.18
N MET A 96 -5.13 9.06 -2.17
CA MET A 96 -5.00 8.20 -3.34
C MET A 96 -6.00 8.56 -4.44
N ALA A 97 -7.25 8.81 -4.07
CA ALA A 97 -8.26 9.32 -5.01
C ALA A 97 -7.83 10.66 -5.63
N HIS A 98 -7.27 11.57 -4.83
CA HIS A 98 -6.73 12.83 -5.32
C HIS A 98 -5.56 12.61 -6.29
N GLY A 99 -4.59 11.77 -5.95
CA GLY A 99 -3.49 11.41 -6.84
C GLY A 99 -3.98 10.79 -8.15
N PHE A 100 -5.02 9.96 -8.12
CA PHE A 100 -5.60 9.35 -9.33
C PHE A 100 -6.40 10.36 -10.17
N PHE A 101 -7.47 10.94 -9.62
CA PHE A 101 -8.37 11.81 -10.38
C PHE A 101 -7.73 13.15 -10.73
N VAL A 102 -7.06 13.80 -9.77
CA VAL A 102 -6.44 15.12 -9.98
C VAL A 102 -5.06 14.98 -10.59
N GLY A 103 -4.26 14.02 -10.11
CA GLY A 103 -2.91 13.78 -10.61
C GLY A 103 -2.88 13.25 -12.03
N MET A 104 -3.72 12.25 -12.35
CA MET A 104 -3.61 11.49 -13.60
C MET A 104 -4.71 11.80 -14.63
N LEU A 105 -5.93 12.19 -14.21
CA LEU A 105 -7.09 12.27 -15.13
C LEU A 105 -7.63 13.67 -15.43
N SER A 106 -7.27 14.69 -14.63
CA SER A 106 -7.93 15.99 -14.69
C SER A 106 -7.46 16.92 -15.82
N GLY A 107 -6.43 16.54 -16.59
CA GLY A 107 -5.85 17.42 -17.59
C GLY A 107 -4.99 16.72 -18.63
N PRO A 108 -4.46 17.49 -19.61
CA PRO A 108 -3.63 16.95 -20.68
C PRO A 108 -2.21 16.57 -20.22
N GLU A 109 -1.80 17.02 -19.04
CA GLU A 109 -0.50 16.79 -18.41
C GLU A 109 -0.70 16.14 -17.03
N ILE A 110 0.28 15.35 -16.58
CA ILE A 110 0.27 14.78 -15.24
C ILE A 110 0.62 15.84 -14.21
N ARG A 111 -0.18 15.91 -13.16
CA ARG A 111 0.08 16.73 -11.98
C ARG A 111 0.89 15.93 -10.96
N TRP A 112 2.20 15.93 -11.13
CA TRP A 112 3.13 15.14 -10.31
C TRP A 112 3.12 15.51 -8.83
N ASP A 113 2.81 16.76 -8.49
CA ASP A 113 2.60 17.22 -7.12
C ASP A 113 1.51 16.39 -6.41
N ALA A 114 0.37 16.17 -7.07
CA ALA A 114 -0.74 15.39 -6.54
C ALA A 114 -0.41 13.88 -6.46
N VAL A 115 0.26 13.35 -7.49
CA VAL A 115 0.70 11.94 -7.54
C VAL A 115 1.71 11.66 -6.43
N LEU A 116 2.70 12.53 -6.28
CA LEU A 116 3.75 12.41 -5.28
C LEU A 116 3.19 12.52 -3.87
N ALA A 117 2.28 13.47 -3.61
CA ALA A 117 1.62 13.56 -2.31
C ALA A 117 0.92 12.25 -1.94
N ALA A 118 0.25 11.59 -2.89
CA ALA A 118 -0.40 10.30 -2.65
C ALA A 118 0.61 9.19 -2.33
N VAL A 119 1.65 9.03 -3.16
CA VAL A 119 2.68 7.99 -2.99
C VAL A 119 3.46 8.17 -1.69
N LEU A 120 3.89 9.40 -1.35
CA LEU A 120 4.67 9.65 -0.14
C LEU A 120 3.83 9.57 1.14
N THR A 121 2.58 10.03 1.12
CA THR A 121 1.69 9.91 2.28
C THR A 121 1.42 8.44 2.60
N HIS A 122 1.11 7.66 1.58
CA HIS A 122 0.97 6.21 1.73
C HIS A 122 2.27 5.56 2.19
N GLY A 123 3.39 5.89 1.54
CA GLY A 123 4.70 5.31 1.86
C GLY A 123 5.12 5.54 3.30
N THR A 124 5.05 6.78 3.77
CA THR A 124 5.44 7.12 5.16
C THR A 124 4.49 6.51 6.19
N THR A 125 3.18 6.46 5.90
CA THR A 125 2.19 5.86 6.80
C THR A 125 2.39 4.36 6.93
N TYR A 126 2.44 3.63 5.82
CA TYR A 126 2.56 2.17 5.83
C TYR A 126 3.91 1.66 6.29
N LEU A 127 5.02 2.38 6.05
CA LEU A 127 6.31 2.04 6.66
C LEU A 127 6.29 2.27 8.18
N GLY A 128 5.55 3.27 8.66
CA GLY A 128 5.29 3.44 10.11
C GLY A 128 4.47 2.29 10.70
N CYS A 129 3.47 1.80 9.98
CA CYS A 129 2.74 0.58 10.35
C CYS A 129 3.69 -0.62 10.40
N ALA A 130 4.51 -0.82 9.36
CA ALA A 130 5.48 -1.90 9.28
C ALA A 130 6.41 -1.92 10.52
N GLU A 131 6.89 -0.75 10.95
CA GLU A 131 7.73 -0.63 12.13
C GLU A 131 7.02 -1.12 13.39
N THR A 132 5.74 -0.75 13.54
CA THR A 132 4.91 -1.20 14.67
C THR A 132 4.72 -2.71 14.64
N HIS A 133 4.58 -3.32 13.47
CA HIS A 133 4.52 -4.77 13.32
C HIS A 133 5.84 -5.44 13.72
N PHE A 134 6.99 -4.91 13.30
CA PHE A 134 8.30 -5.42 13.73
C PHE A 134 8.49 -5.31 15.25
N ILE A 135 8.11 -4.20 15.85
CA ILE A 135 8.15 -4.02 17.31
C ILE A 135 7.29 -5.09 17.99
N SER A 136 6.04 -5.28 17.56
CA SER A 136 5.15 -6.29 18.16
C SER A 136 5.66 -7.73 17.97
N ILE A 137 6.35 -8.02 16.86
CA ILE A 137 7.01 -9.33 16.67
C ILE A 137 8.13 -9.53 17.69
N HIS A 138 8.95 -8.52 17.95
CA HIS A 138 10.11 -8.64 18.84
C HIS A 138 9.76 -8.56 20.33
N GLU A 139 8.87 -7.63 20.69
CA GLU A 139 8.53 -7.33 22.08
C GLU A 139 7.41 -8.24 22.59
N ASP A 140 6.38 -8.50 21.78
CA ASP A 140 5.19 -9.25 22.19
C ASP A 140 5.19 -10.70 21.68
N ASN A 141 6.17 -11.09 20.85
CA ASN A 141 6.18 -12.36 20.13
C ASN A 141 4.87 -12.58 19.33
N ASN A 142 4.35 -11.51 18.72
CA ASN A 142 3.09 -11.55 17.97
C ASN A 142 3.29 -12.04 16.53
N TRP A 143 3.08 -13.33 16.29
CA TRP A 143 3.23 -13.96 14.98
C TRP A 143 1.90 -14.21 14.25
N CYS A 144 0.86 -13.45 14.57
CA CYS A 144 -0.43 -13.56 13.87
C CYS A 144 -0.25 -13.33 12.36
N THR A 145 -1.00 -14.07 11.54
CA THR A 145 -0.87 -14.05 10.07
C THR A 145 -0.96 -12.65 9.47
N SER A 146 -1.90 -11.83 9.96
CA SER A 146 -2.05 -10.44 9.47
C SER A 146 -1.04 -9.46 10.08
N ASN A 147 -0.21 -9.87 11.05
CA ASN A 147 0.85 -9.05 11.67
C ASN A 147 2.22 -9.28 11.03
N ALA A 148 2.63 -10.54 10.86
CA ALA A 148 3.99 -10.91 10.46
C ALA A 148 4.08 -11.58 9.08
N GLY A 149 2.95 -12.00 8.50
CA GLY A 149 2.91 -12.81 7.29
C GLY A 149 3.02 -12.02 5.98
N PHE A 150 2.44 -12.60 4.93
CA PHE A 150 2.43 -12.02 3.58
C PHE A 150 1.81 -10.62 3.50
N MET A 151 0.94 -10.25 4.47
CA MET A 151 0.39 -8.90 4.58
C MET A 151 1.46 -7.84 4.87
N LEU A 152 2.39 -8.13 5.79
CA LEU A 152 3.52 -7.25 6.13
C LEU A 152 4.47 -7.08 4.93
N LEU A 153 4.81 -8.16 4.22
CA LEU A 153 5.77 -8.09 3.10
C LEU A 153 5.16 -7.57 1.79
N MET A 154 4.07 -8.16 1.31
CA MET A 154 3.72 -8.12 -0.14
C MET A 154 2.42 -7.40 -0.47
N VAL A 155 1.47 -7.30 0.47
CA VAL A 155 0.13 -6.76 0.14
C VAL A 155 -0.02 -5.31 0.60
N ASP A 156 0.33 -5.00 1.84
CA ASP A 156 -0.05 -3.72 2.43
C ASP A 156 1.15 -2.87 2.84
N ASP A 157 2.06 -3.34 3.70
CA ASP A 157 2.94 -2.40 4.41
C ASP A 157 4.25 -2.06 3.68
N ILE A 158 4.96 -3.07 3.17
CA ILE A 158 6.29 -2.88 2.59
C ILE A 158 6.23 -2.91 1.06
N GLY A 159 5.67 -3.98 0.50
CA GLY A 159 5.69 -4.25 -0.94
C GLY A 159 4.92 -3.23 -1.77
N SER A 160 3.78 -2.75 -1.25
CA SER A 160 2.98 -1.73 -1.92
C SER A 160 3.73 -0.39 -2.00
N VAL A 161 4.48 -0.02 -0.95
CA VAL A 161 5.31 1.19 -0.88
C VAL A 161 6.49 1.08 -1.83
N LEU A 162 7.18 -0.07 -1.82
CA LEU A 162 8.28 -0.37 -2.74
C LEU A 162 7.81 -0.24 -4.20
N LEU A 163 6.68 -0.84 -4.54
CA LEU A 163 6.12 -0.84 -5.90
C LEU A 163 5.70 0.58 -6.34
N LYS A 164 4.88 1.28 -5.53
CA LYS A 164 4.38 2.62 -5.86
C LYS A 164 5.51 3.64 -5.99
N SER A 165 6.52 3.59 -5.12
CA SER A 165 7.69 4.47 -5.19
C SER A 165 8.58 4.19 -6.40
N THR A 166 8.76 2.91 -6.75
CA THR A 166 9.48 2.50 -7.96
C THR A 166 8.75 2.98 -9.22
N LEU A 167 7.43 2.77 -9.29
CA LEU A 167 6.62 3.21 -10.42
C LEU A 167 6.59 4.73 -10.55
N LEU A 168 6.58 5.49 -9.44
CA LEU A 168 6.71 6.95 -9.47
C LEU A 168 8.01 7.39 -10.14
N LEU A 169 9.15 6.80 -9.78
CA LEU A 169 10.43 7.10 -10.43
C LEU A 169 10.40 6.74 -11.92
N LEU A 170 9.93 5.55 -12.27
CA LEU A 170 9.89 5.10 -13.67
C LEU A 170 8.92 5.91 -14.53
N ALA A 171 7.74 6.23 -14.02
CA ALA A 171 6.70 6.98 -14.73
C ALA A 171 7.09 8.45 -14.94
N SER A 172 7.85 9.04 -14.00
CA SER A 172 8.39 10.40 -14.11
C SER A 172 9.69 10.49 -14.92
N GLY A 173 10.07 9.43 -15.65
CA GLY A 173 11.27 9.39 -16.49
C GLY A 173 12.57 9.29 -15.68
N TYR A 174 12.57 8.51 -14.60
CA TYR A 174 13.60 8.49 -13.55
C TYR A 174 13.67 9.77 -12.72
N GLY A 175 12.52 10.43 -12.51
CA GLY A 175 12.43 11.65 -11.70
C GLY A 175 12.78 12.93 -12.46
N ALA A 176 12.98 12.88 -13.78
CA ALA A 176 13.24 14.07 -14.60
C ALA A 176 12.09 15.08 -14.56
N GLN A 177 10.87 14.62 -14.24
CA GLN A 177 9.67 15.44 -14.10
C GLN A 177 9.41 15.87 -12.65
N LEU A 178 10.29 15.50 -11.72
CA LEU A 178 10.24 15.88 -10.31
C LEU A 178 11.27 16.96 -10.01
N ASP A 179 10.96 17.88 -9.11
CA ASP A 179 11.98 18.78 -8.57
C ASP A 179 12.96 18.03 -7.65
N ALA A 180 14.07 18.68 -7.29
CA ALA A 180 15.12 18.05 -6.48
C ALA A 180 14.63 17.57 -5.10
N LEU A 181 13.70 18.30 -4.47
CA LEU A 181 13.15 17.92 -3.17
C LEU A 181 12.22 16.71 -3.31
N GLN A 182 11.36 16.73 -4.32
CA GLN A 182 10.45 15.65 -4.68
C GLN A 182 11.20 14.35 -4.99
N LEU A 183 12.28 14.45 -5.78
CA LEU A 183 13.14 13.30 -6.10
C LEU A 183 13.80 12.75 -4.84
N ASN A 184 14.41 13.59 -4.02
CA ASN A 184 15.08 13.16 -2.78
C ASN A 184 14.10 12.49 -1.81
N ALA A 185 12.89 13.04 -1.65
CA ALA A 185 11.86 12.44 -0.80
C ALA A 185 11.42 11.07 -1.33
N THR A 186 11.24 10.93 -2.65
CA THR A 186 10.89 9.65 -3.28
C THR A 186 11.98 8.60 -3.09
N VAL A 187 13.25 8.98 -3.29
CA VAL A 187 14.41 8.11 -3.08
C VAL A 187 14.53 7.70 -1.61
N ALA A 188 14.28 8.60 -0.67
CA ALA A 188 14.30 8.29 0.76
C ALA A 188 13.22 7.27 1.14
N VAL A 189 11.98 7.43 0.67
CA VAL A 189 10.89 6.46 0.91
C VAL A 189 11.20 5.12 0.25
N LEU A 190 11.73 5.12 -0.98
CA LEU A 190 12.15 3.90 -1.66
C LEU A 190 13.27 3.17 -0.91
N ALA A 191 14.29 3.89 -0.46
CA ALA A 191 15.39 3.33 0.32
C ALA A 191 14.89 2.74 1.65
N ALA A 192 13.96 3.42 2.31
CA ALA A 192 13.29 2.89 3.50
C ALA A 192 12.53 1.60 3.17
N ALA A 193 11.73 1.55 2.10
CA ALA A 193 11.01 0.33 1.71
C ALA A 193 11.96 -0.84 1.41
N VAL A 194 13.11 -0.59 0.77
CA VAL A 194 14.17 -1.59 0.57
C VAL A 194 14.76 -2.07 1.90
N TRP A 195 15.01 -1.15 2.84
CA TRP A 195 15.46 -1.49 4.19
C TRP A 195 14.46 -2.37 4.94
N PHE A 196 13.17 -2.01 4.93
CA PHE A 196 12.12 -2.82 5.54
C PHE A 196 11.97 -4.18 4.86
N THR A 197 12.17 -4.26 3.54
CA THR A 197 12.22 -5.53 2.80
C THR A 197 13.37 -6.41 3.29
N PHE A 198 14.57 -5.83 3.43
CA PHE A 198 15.73 -6.52 3.99
C PHE A 198 15.43 -7.05 5.40
N ARG A 199 14.91 -6.19 6.28
CA ARG A 199 14.50 -6.57 7.64
C ARG A 199 13.52 -7.72 7.65
N TYR A 200 12.50 -7.71 6.80
CA TYR A 200 11.54 -8.81 6.73
C TYR A 200 12.25 -10.14 6.40
N PHE A 201 13.16 -10.15 5.43
CA PHE A 201 13.87 -11.36 5.04
C PHE A 201 14.90 -11.83 6.07
N THR A 202 15.37 -10.96 6.96
CA THR A 202 16.32 -11.31 8.03
C THR A 202 15.68 -11.60 9.38
N GLU A 203 14.56 -10.95 9.70
CA GLU A 203 13.93 -10.98 11.02
C GLU A 203 12.66 -11.85 11.04
N VAL A 204 11.91 -11.90 9.93
CA VAL A 204 10.59 -12.58 9.88
C VAL A 204 10.66 -13.86 9.06
N TRP A 205 11.17 -13.81 7.84
CA TRP A 205 11.20 -14.95 6.92
C TRP A 205 11.92 -16.21 7.46
N PRO A 206 13.02 -16.10 8.22
CA PRO A 206 13.67 -17.26 8.84
C PRO A 206 12.79 -17.96 9.87
N HIS A 207 11.78 -17.26 10.39
CA HIS A 207 10.82 -17.71 11.40
C HIS A 207 9.40 -17.84 10.84
N ARG A 208 9.24 -17.94 9.51
CA ARG A 208 7.93 -18.03 8.84
C ARG A 208 7.07 -19.19 9.31
N GLU A 209 7.67 -20.25 9.88
CA GLU A 209 6.96 -21.35 10.53
C GLU A 209 6.18 -20.94 11.78
N LYS A 210 6.59 -19.82 12.41
CA LYS A 210 5.85 -19.22 13.51
C LYS A 210 4.63 -18.43 13.03
N VAL A 211 4.53 -18.06 11.75
CA VAL A 211 3.38 -17.33 11.23
C VAL A 211 2.19 -18.28 11.21
N HIS A 212 1.23 -18.06 12.10
CA HIS A 212 0.05 -18.89 12.25
C HIS A 212 -1.22 -18.06 12.13
N VAL A 213 -2.32 -18.71 11.72
CA VAL A 213 -3.64 -18.10 11.79
C VAL A 213 -3.94 -17.87 13.26
N SER A 214 -4.36 -16.65 13.62
CA SER A 214 -4.58 -16.24 15.01
C SER A 214 -5.42 -17.30 15.75
N GLU A 215 -4.86 -17.97 16.76
CA GLU A 215 -5.67 -18.27 17.92
C GLU A 215 -6.03 -16.94 18.58
N PRO A 216 -7.23 -16.78 19.16
CA PRO A 216 -7.59 -15.54 19.84
C PRO A 216 -6.49 -15.18 20.85
N TRP A 217 -6.12 -13.89 20.88
CA TRP A 217 -5.18 -13.33 21.85
C TRP A 217 -5.43 -13.90 23.25
N LYS A 218 -4.39 -14.51 23.85
CA LYS A 218 -4.42 -15.16 25.19
C LYS A 218 -3.72 -14.32 26.27
N GLY A 219 -3.69 -13.00 26.12
CA GLY A 219 -3.21 -12.08 27.15
C GLY A 219 -4.37 -11.49 27.96
N ASP A 220 -4.06 -10.81 29.07
CA ASP A 220 -4.88 -10.53 30.27
C ASP A 220 -6.42 -10.53 30.19
#